data_AF-A0A149RB18-F1
#
_entry.id   AF-A0A149RB18-F1
#
_cell.length_a   1.000
_cell.length_b   1.000
_cell.length_c   1.000
_cell.angle_alpha   90.00
_cell.angle_beta   90.00
_cell.angle_gamma   90.00
#
_symmetry.space_group_name_H-M   'P 1'
#
loop_
_entity.id
_entity.type
_entity.pdbx_description
1 polymer ?
#
loop_
_entity_poly.entity_id
_entity_poly.type
_entity_poly.pdbx_seq_one_letter_code
_entity_poly.pdbx_strand_id
1 'polypeptide(L)'
;MSAFTRLWQRAPLWRTALITTGVCGVFSVLFPAPWLANRLPYYGTLTSKVGHMLGRSATTPDAASNEQEGRRMISQPPMDAQFEGIIPFAGRQLPLPAGKWHPVLNYQDDVDHGEVLTSIFVRSEQGAVTGFIIAQATTQSLPTSETEQLPAQCHNTFNFTVGDLPQDGNRTECWMTSPIKVANNLFLTSNQALQGMMSSPLFIPPALQRLGMMGFQLPPVLVDAAWTRIEKSKSGKGVDFATIHTLISPALPGPKATVPGSPENWSHGGMADAPVVADFVGRTDSWLKGWLPYLRKSYKGEMDSSIPLPPGIAVDPGFHS
;
A
#
# COMPACT_ATOMS: atom_id res chain seq x y z
N MET A 1 -28.53 60.97 0.66
CA MET A 1 -27.30 60.20 0.95
C MET A 1 -27.66 59.06 1.87
N SER A 2 -27.40 57.80 1.50
CA SER A 2 -27.80 56.65 2.33
C SER A 2 -26.86 56.46 3.53
N ALA A 3 -27.34 55.80 4.59
CA ALA A 3 -26.53 55.49 5.77
C ALA A 3 -25.23 54.73 5.43
N PHE A 4 -25.27 53.92 4.37
CA PHE A 4 -24.12 53.18 3.85
C PHE A 4 -22.99 54.09 3.36
N THR A 5 -23.31 55.19 2.67
CA THR A 5 -22.29 56.13 2.17
C THR A 5 -21.66 56.94 3.30
N ARG A 6 -22.39 57.21 4.39
CA ARG A 6 -21.84 57.86 5.60
C ARG A 6 -20.93 56.93 6.41
N LEU A 7 -21.32 55.66 6.59
CA LEU A 7 -20.50 54.64 7.27
C LEU A 7 -19.24 54.35 6.47
N TRP A 8 -19.35 54.28 5.15
CA TRP A 8 -18.21 54.10 4.27
C TRP A 8 -17.23 55.24 4.33
N GLN A 9 -17.58 56.48 4.68
CA GLN A 9 -16.60 57.57 4.77
C GLN A 9 -15.96 57.76 6.15
N ARG A 10 -16.67 57.44 7.24
CA ARG A 10 -16.24 57.83 8.60
C ARG A 10 -15.74 56.70 9.50
N ALA A 11 -16.00 55.44 9.17
CA ALA A 11 -15.66 54.32 10.05
C ALA A 11 -14.64 53.36 9.40
N PRO A 12 -13.32 53.54 9.64
CA PRO A 12 -12.29 52.68 9.07
C PRO A 12 -12.41 51.21 9.53
N LEU A 13 -12.85 50.97 10.78
CA LEU A 13 -13.09 49.62 11.31
C LEU A 13 -14.24 48.90 10.60
N TRP A 14 -15.25 49.63 10.15
CA TRP A 14 -16.37 49.05 9.40
C TRP A 14 -15.92 48.61 7.99
N ARG A 15 -15.02 49.38 7.37
CA ARG A 15 -14.41 49.01 6.08
C ARG A 15 -13.56 47.75 6.22
N THR A 16 -12.68 47.68 7.21
CA THR A 16 -11.82 46.50 7.41
C THR A 16 -12.65 45.27 7.75
N ALA A 17 -13.67 45.39 8.60
CA ALA A 17 -14.57 44.29 8.89
C ALA A 17 -15.29 43.77 7.63
N LEU A 18 -15.80 44.65 6.76
CA LEU A 18 -16.44 44.25 5.51
C LEU A 18 -15.47 43.57 4.53
N ILE A 19 -14.27 44.13 4.37
CA ILE A 19 -13.24 43.57 3.49
C ILE A 19 -12.82 42.19 4.01
N THR A 20 -12.51 42.06 5.29
CA THR A 20 -12.11 40.78 5.90
C THR A 20 -13.24 39.76 5.81
N THR A 21 -14.50 40.16 6.03
CA THR A 21 -15.64 39.25 5.88
C THR A 21 -15.79 38.77 4.42
N GLY A 22 -15.58 39.66 3.44
CA GLY A 22 -15.58 39.29 2.03
C GLY A 22 -14.45 38.33 1.67
N VAL A 23 -13.21 38.61 2.11
CA VAL A 23 -12.04 37.77 1.85
C VAL A 23 -12.18 36.40 2.51
N CYS A 24 -12.58 36.35 3.78
CA CYS A 24 -12.85 35.09 4.48
C CYS A 24 -14.00 34.31 3.82
N GLY A 25 -15.03 35.02 3.31
CA GLY A 25 -16.10 34.41 2.53
C GLY A 25 -15.58 33.71 1.28
N VAL A 26 -14.73 34.38 0.49
CA VAL A 26 -14.10 33.81 -0.70
C VAL A 26 -13.22 32.60 -0.35
N PHE A 27 -12.37 32.70 0.68
CA PHE A 27 -11.55 31.58 1.12
C PHE A 27 -12.38 30.40 1.60
N SER A 28 -13.48 30.64 2.30
CA SER A 28 -14.38 29.58 2.75
C SER A 28 -14.94 28.80 1.55
N VAL A 29 -15.25 29.47 0.44
CA VAL A 29 -15.79 28.81 -0.75
C VAL A 29 -14.72 28.00 -1.50
N LEU A 30 -13.47 28.48 -1.52
CA LEU A 30 -12.34 27.80 -2.18
C LEU A 30 -11.75 26.63 -1.36
N PHE A 31 -11.89 26.69 -0.03
CA PHE A 31 -11.41 25.68 0.92
C PHE A 31 -12.55 25.30 1.90
N PRO A 32 -13.54 24.51 1.44
CA PRO A 32 -14.71 24.20 2.25
C PRO A 32 -14.33 23.39 3.50
N ALA A 33 -14.77 23.87 4.66
CA ALA A 33 -14.63 23.13 5.90
C ALA A 33 -15.70 22.02 5.98
N PRO A 34 -15.34 20.73 6.19
CA PRO A 34 -16.31 19.62 6.16
C PRO A 34 -17.46 19.77 7.17
N TRP A 35 -17.18 20.33 8.35
CA TRP A 35 -18.17 20.54 9.40
C TRP A 35 -19.23 21.59 9.02
N LEU A 36 -18.88 22.56 8.17
CA LEU A 36 -19.77 23.66 7.77
C LEU A 36 -20.72 23.21 6.65
N ALA A 37 -20.23 22.36 5.73
CA ALA A 37 -21.03 21.72 4.70
C ALA A 37 -22.15 20.85 5.29
N ASN A 38 -21.86 20.13 6.37
CA ASN A 38 -22.85 19.26 7.04
C ASN A 38 -23.98 20.03 7.75
N ARG A 39 -23.79 21.31 8.09
CA ARG A 39 -24.81 22.14 8.77
C ARG A 39 -25.61 23.04 7.84
N LEU A 40 -25.10 23.36 6.66
CA LEU A 40 -25.71 24.29 5.71
C LEU A 40 -25.73 23.66 4.30
N PRO A 41 -26.83 22.98 3.92
CA PRO A 41 -26.90 22.26 2.63
C PRO A 41 -26.72 23.18 1.42
N TYR A 42 -27.19 24.43 1.51
CA TYR A 42 -26.99 25.44 0.46
C TYR A 42 -25.51 25.87 0.28
N TYR A 43 -24.70 25.77 1.33
CA TYR A 43 -23.27 26.08 1.27
C TYR A 43 -22.49 24.95 0.58
N GLY A 44 -22.85 23.69 0.83
CA GLY A 44 -22.29 22.53 0.14
C GLY A 44 -22.52 22.57 -1.37
N THR A 45 -23.72 22.97 -1.81
CA THR A 45 -24.04 23.07 -3.26
C THR A 45 -23.33 24.23 -3.98
N LEU A 46 -23.06 25.33 -3.28
CA LEU A 46 -22.28 26.45 -3.84
C LEU A 46 -20.80 26.10 -4.00
N THR A 47 -20.22 25.47 -2.98
CA THR A 47 -18.81 25.07 -2.98
C THR A 47 -18.52 23.94 -3.96
N SER A 48 -19.44 22.98 -4.15
CA SER A 48 -19.31 21.93 -5.16
C SER A 48 -19.34 22.48 -6.59
N LYS A 49 -20.24 23.44 -6.91
CA LYS A 49 -20.27 24.09 -8.23
C LYS A 49 -18.96 24.84 -8.54
N VAL A 50 -18.41 25.55 -7.55
CA VAL A 50 -17.13 26.26 -7.70
C VAL A 50 -15.98 25.26 -7.83
N GLY A 51 -16.00 24.15 -7.09
CA GLY A 51 -15.07 23.04 -7.26
C GLY A 51 -15.07 22.48 -8.67
N HIS A 52 -16.26 22.17 -9.22
CA HIS A 52 -16.42 21.66 -10.58
C HIS A 52 -15.92 22.63 -11.66
N MET A 53 -16.14 23.95 -11.50
CA MET A 53 -15.60 24.97 -12.41
C MET A 53 -14.07 25.09 -12.33
N LEU A 54 -13.47 24.79 -11.17
CA LEU A 54 -12.02 24.84 -10.95
C LEU A 54 -11.33 23.49 -11.23
N GLY A 55 -12.04 22.51 -11.81
CA GLY A 55 -11.49 21.16 -12.08
C GLY A 55 -11.21 20.34 -10.82
N ARG A 56 -11.65 20.81 -9.64
CA ARG A 56 -11.65 20.05 -8.39
C ARG A 56 -12.99 19.35 -8.27
N SER A 57 -13.06 18.08 -8.67
CA SER A 57 -14.19 17.22 -8.32
C SER A 57 -14.21 17.04 -6.80
N ALA A 58 -14.93 17.92 -6.11
CA ALA A 58 -15.27 17.75 -4.70
C ALA A 58 -16.33 16.65 -4.64
N THR A 59 -15.95 15.50 -4.08
CA THR A 59 -16.88 14.45 -3.69
C THR A 59 -17.82 15.00 -2.62
N THR A 60 -18.99 15.48 -3.03
CA THR A 60 -20.11 15.67 -2.11
C THR A 60 -20.57 14.28 -1.67
N PRO A 61 -20.56 13.96 -0.37
CA PRO A 61 -21.15 12.74 0.13
C PRO A 61 -22.66 12.97 0.21
N ASP A 62 -23.40 12.38 -0.72
CA ASP A 62 -24.67 11.67 -0.46
C ASP A 62 -25.39 11.37 -1.78
N ALA A 63 -25.93 10.15 -1.84
CA ALA A 63 -26.64 9.48 -2.93
C ALA A 63 -25.81 8.73 -4.00
N ALA A 64 -24.48 8.83 -4.02
CA ALA A 64 -23.60 7.92 -4.77
C ALA A 64 -22.74 7.00 -3.88
N SER A 65 -22.70 7.28 -2.57
CA SER A 65 -21.92 6.52 -1.58
C SER A 65 -22.42 5.08 -1.40
N ASN A 66 -23.72 4.83 -1.52
CA ASN A 66 -24.28 3.48 -1.35
C ASN A 66 -24.00 2.51 -2.52
N GLU A 67 -23.73 3.00 -3.73
CA GLU A 67 -23.37 2.11 -4.86
C GLU A 67 -21.88 1.80 -4.90
N GLN A 68 -21.02 2.67 -4.38
CA GLN A 68 -19.58 2.44 -4.28
C GLN A 68 -19.16 1.72 -2.99
N GLU A 69 -19.85 1.92 -1.85
CA GLU A 69 -19.60 1.13 -0.64
C GLU A 69 -20.03 -0.34 -0.79
N GLY A 70 -21.05 -0.64 -1.61
CA GLY A 70 -21.48 -2.01 -1.87
C GLY A 70 -20.48 -2.88 -2.64
N ARG A 71 -19.43 -2.29 -3.20
CA ARG A 71 -18.41 -2.97 -4.03
C ARG A 71 -17.04 -3.11 -3.36
N ARG A 72 -16.87 -2.49 -2.20
CA ARG A 72 -15.62 -2.52 -1.43
C ARG A 72 -15.83 -3.27 -0.14
N MET A 73 -15.25 -4.46 -0.05
CA MET A 73 -15.35 -5.27 1.16
C MET A 73 -14.06 -5.20 1.95
N ILE A 74 -14.15 -4.70 3.18
CA ILE A 74 -13.08 -4.78 4.16
C ILE A 74 -13.44 -5.87 5.15
N SER A 75 -12.59 -6.89 5.28
CA SER A 75 -12.73 -7.87 6.34
C SER A 75 -11.50 -7.89 7.23
N GLN A 76 -11.75 -8.06 8.51
CA GLN A 76 -10.75 -8.13 9.56
C GLN A 76 -10.78 -9.55 10.12
N PRO A 77 -9.88 -10.44 9.67
CA PRO A 77 -9.86 -11.81 10.15
C PRO A 77 -9.60 -11.89 11.66
N PRO A 78 -9.96 -12.99 12.33
CA PRO A 78 -9.72 -13.18 13.76
C PRO A 78 -8.23 -12.99 14.11
N MET A 79 -7.95 -12.37 15.26
CA MET A 79 -6.57 -12.01 15.65
C MET A 79 -5.73 -13.22 16.09
N ASP A 80 -6.38 -14.32 16.45
CA ASP A 80 -5.79 -15.59 16.82
C ASP A 80 -5.53 -16.52 15.63
N ALA A 81 -6.06 -16.18 14.44
CA ALA A 81 -5.81 -16.94 13.23
C ALA A 81 -4.31 -16.95 12.89
N GLN A 82 -3.82 -18.12 12.54
CA GLN A 82 -2.43 -18.38 12.16
C GLN A 82 -2.43 -19.17 10.86
N PHE A 83 -1.58 -18.76 9.94
CA PHE A 83 -1.37 -19.41 8.66
C PHE A 83 0.09 -19.78 8.49
N GLU A 84 0.32 -20.94 7.91
CA GLU A 84 1.63 -21.47 7.57
C GLU A 84 1.53 -22.20 6.22
N GLY A 85 2.64 -22.32 5.50
CA GLY A 85 2.69 -23.08 4.26
C GLY A 85 1.91 -22.41 3.13
N ILE A 86 0.98 -23.13 2.52
CA ILE A 86 0.28 -22.70 1.30
C ILE A 86 -1.17 -22.41 1.63
N ILE A 87 -1.62 -21.18 1.38
CA ILE A 87 -2.99 -20.75 1.64
C ILE A 87 -3.75 -20.44 0.35
N PRO A 88 -5.09 -20.58 0.32
CA PRO A 88 -5.91 -20.09 -0.78
C PRO A 88 -5.89 -18.56 -0.82
N PHE A 89 -5.76 -17.97 -2.02
CA PHE A 89 -5.72 -16.53 -2.22
C PHE A 89 -6.18 -16.16 -3.64
N ALA A 90 -7.23 -15.34 -3.77
CA ALA A 90 -7.74 -14.80 -5.04
C ALA A 90 -8.00 -15.87 -6.14
N GLY A 91 -8.59 -17.01 -5.78
CA GLY A 91 -8.79 -18.14 -6.71
C GLY A 91 -7.52 -18.89 -7.10
N ARG A 92 -6.40 -18.57 -6.45
CA ARG A 92 -5.06 -19.14 -6.61
C ARG A 92 -4.52 -19.57 -5.25
N GLN A 93 -3.22 -19.79 -5.16
CA GLN A 93 -2.51 -20.11 -3.94
C GLN A 93 -1.45 -19.04 -3.62
N LEU A 94 -1.18 -18.86 -2.34
CA LEU A 94 -0.11 -18.00 -1.82
C LEU A 94 0.79 -18.83 -0.90
N PRO A 95 2.07 -19.06 -1.26
CA PRO A 95 3.03 -19.68 -0.37
C PRO A 95 3.52 -18.63 0.61
N LEU A 96 3.44 -18.96 1.89
CA LEU A 96 3.97 -18.14 2.97
C LEU A 96 5.39 -18.59 3.29
N PRO A 97 6.33 -17.65 3.53
CA PRO A 97 7.63 -17.97 4.10
C PRO A 97 7.49 -18.67 5.46
N ALA A 98 8.58 -19.23 5.97
CA ALA A 98 8.60 -19.98 7.22
C ALA A 98 8.05 -19.16 8.40
N GLY A 99 7.42 -19.85 9.35
CA GLY A 99 6.84 -19.25 10.55
C GLY A 99 5.35 -18.95 10.46
N LYS A 100 4.83 -18.43 11.57
CA LYS A 100 3.41 -18.17 11.78
C LYS A 100 3.02 -16.80 11.28
N TRP A 101 2.15 -16.76 10.28
CA TRP A 101 1.63 -15.54 9.71
C TRP A 101 0.22 -15.26 10.22
N HIS A 102 0.03 -14.08 10.77
CA HIS A 102 -1.26 -13.61 11.27
C HIS A 102 -1.91 -12.70 10.23
N PRO A 103 -3.18 -12.95 9.86
CA PRO A 103 -3.90 -12.06 8.97
C PRO A 103 -4.23 -10.73 9.67
N VAL A 104 -3.89 -9.63 9.03
CA VAL A 104 -4.16 -8.28 9.55
C VAL A 104 -5.42 -7.72 8.92
N LEU A 105 -5.54 -7.81 7.59
CA LEU A 105 -6.61 -7.18 6.84
C LEU A 105 -6.79 -7.85 5.49
N ASN A 106 -8.03 -8.00 5.05
CA ASN A 106 -8.37 -8.29 3.67
C ASN A 106 -9.21 -7.14 3.12
N TYR A 107 -8.91 -6.74 1.90
CA TYR A 107 -9.57 -5.67 1.19
C TYR A 107 -9.88 -6.14 -0.23
N GLN A 108 -11.13 -6.03 -0.65
CA GLN A 108 -11.57 -6.36 -1.99
C GLN A 108 -12.15 -5.10 -2.62
N ASP A 109 -11.66 -4.77 -3.81
CA ASP A 109 -12.07 -3.58 -4.57
C ASP A 109 -12.56 -3.98 -5.95
N ASP A 110 -13.65 -3.36 -6.39
CA ASP A 110 -14.13 -3.42 -7.77
C ASP A 110 -13.51 -2.25 -8.54
N VAL A 111 -12.66 -2.56 -9.51
CA VAL A 111 -11.93 -1.59 -10.34
C VAL A 111 -12.35 -1.83 -11.79
N ASP A 112 -13.07 -0.88 -12.38
CA ASP A 112 -13.50 -0.92 -13.79
C ASP A 112 -14.09 -2.28 -14.24
N HIS A 113 -14.97 -2.86 -13.44
CA HIS A 113 -15.62 -4.16 -13.67
C HIS A 113 -14.71 -5.38 -13.56
N GLY A 114 -13.48 -5.21 -13.06
CA GLY A 114 -12.69 -6.30 -12.49
C GLY A 114 -12.60 -6.17 -10.98
N GLU A 115 -11.95 -7.14 -10.35
CA GLU A 115 -11.94 -7.24 -8.90
C GLU A 115 -10.55 -7.62 -8.41
N VAL A 116 -10.05 -6.88 -7.42
CA VAL A 116 -8.74 -7.08 -6.81
C VAL A 116 -8.92 -7.44 -5.34
N LEU A 117 -8.38 -8.59 -4.95
CA LEU A 117 -8.23 -8.97 -3.55
C LEU A 117 -6.84 -8.59 -3.06
N THR A 118 -6.80 -7.85 -1.97
CA THR A 118 -5.59 -7.50 -1.21
C THR A 118 -5.65 -8.17 0.16
N SER A 119 -4.64 -8.97 0.50
CA SER A 119 -4.51 -9.61 1.81
C SER A 119 -3.19 -9.21 2.45
N ILE A 120 -3.27 -8.83 3.73
CA ILE A 120 -2.14 -8.38 4.52
C ILE A 120 -1.88 -9.37 5.66
N PHE A 121 -0.63 -9.81 5.78
CA PHE A 121 -0.19 -10.72 6.83
C PHE A 121 1.00 -10.15 7.58
N VAL A 122 1.14 -10.53 8.84
CA VAL A 122 2.27 -10.16 9.68
C VAL A 122 2.87 -11.40 10.33
N ARG A 123 4.20 -11.46 10.38
CA ARG A 123 4.96 -12.38 11.22
C ARG A 123 5.68 -11.56 12.27
N SER A 124 5.62 -12.03 13.52
CA SER A 124 6.27 -11.36 14.64
C SER A 124 6.98 -12.35 15.54
N GLU A 125 7.97 -11.86 16.26
CA GLU A 125 8.72 -12.60 17.25
C GLU A 125 8.99 -11.68 18.45
N GLN A 126 8.65 -12.12 19.67
CA GLN A 126 8.79 -11.34 20.89
C GLN A 126 8.15 -9.93 20.82
N GLY A 127 7.08 -9.77 20.04
CA GLY A 127 6.37 -8.49 19.85
C GLY A 127 6.95 -7.56 18.77
N ALA A 128 8.09 -7.93 18.17
CA ALA A 128 8.65 -7.21 17.03
C ALA A 128 8.23 -7.84 15.70
N VAL A 129 7.90 -7.02 14.70
CA VAL A 129 7.57 -7.51 13.36
C VAL A 129 8.84 -7.99 12.66
N THR A 130 8.85 -9.26 12.24
CA THR A 130 9.94 -9.88 11.48
C THR A 130 9.62 -10.00 10.00
N GLY A 131 8.33 -9.99 9.64
CA GLY A 131 7.87 -10.00 8.26
C GLY A 131 6.48 -9.38 8.11
N PHE A 132 6.22 -8.75 6.97
CA PHE A 132 4.91 -8.22 6.62
C PHE A 132 4.65 -8.45 5.14
N ILE A 133 3.53 -9.10 4.80
CA ILE A 133 3.18 -9.43 3.42
C ILE A 133 2.02 -8.56 2.98
N ILE A 134 2.14 -7.98 1.79
CA ILE A 134 1.03 -7.38 1.04
C ILE A 134 0.89 -8.21 -0.24
N ALA A 135 -0.17 -9.01 -0.30
CA ALA A 135 -0.51 -9.81 -1.47
C ALA A 135 -1.70 -9.16 -2.18
N GLN A 136 -1.56 -8.83 -3.45
CA GLN A 136 -2.67 -8.37 -4.29
C GLN A 136 -2.81 -9.28 -5.51
N ALA A 137 -4.03 -9.63 -5.88
CA ALA A 137 -4.29 -10.34 -7.13
C ALA A 137 -5.70 -10.09 -7.62
N THR A 138 -5.87 -10.18 -8.93
CA THR A 138 -7.18 -10.13 -9.58
C THR A 138 -7.95 -11.42 -9.31
N THR A 139 -9.17 -11.31 -8.81
CA THR A 139 -10.20 -12.36 -8.82
C THR A 139 -11.05 -12.30 -10.08
N GLN A 140 -11.13 -11.12 -10.69
CA GLN A 140 -11.71 -10.89 -12.02
C GLN A 140 -10.78 -10.00 -12.84
N SER A 141 -10.60 -10.34 -14.13
CA SER A 141 -9.68 -9.65 -15.04
C SER A 141 -10.00 -8.17 -15.18
N LEU A 142 -8.95 -7.35 -15.27
CA LEU A 142 -9.03 -5.89 -15.39
C LEU A 142 -8.71 -5.40 -16.80
N PRO A 143 -9.13 -4.19 -17.19
CA PRO A 143 -8.58 -3.52 -18.35
C PRO A 143 -7.05 -3.39 -18.26
N THR A 144 -6.35 -3.46 -19.39
CA THR A 144 -4.87 -3.39 -19.41
C THR A 144 -4.34 -2.09 -18.79
N SER A 145 -5.06 -0.98 -18.97
CA SER A 145 -4.71 0.34 -18.43
C SER A 145 -4.49 0.34 -16.92
N GLU A 146 -5.24 -0.48 -16.19
CA GLU A 146 -5.16 -0.57 -14.71
C GLU A 146 -3.85 -1.21 -14.23
N THR A 147 -3.11 -1.87 -15.11
CA THR A 147 -1.87 -2.58 -14.76
C THR A 147 -0.62 -1.90 -15.28
N GLU A 148 -0.73 -0.80 -16.04
CA GLU A 148 0.41 -0.15 -16.71
C GLU A 148 1.47 0.36 -15.73
N GLN A 149 1.08 0.71 -14.51
CA GLN A 149 1.99 1.22 -13.48
C GLN A 149 2.66 0.10 -12.66
N LEU A 150 2.16 -1.14 -12.72
CA LEU A 150 2.70 -2.24 -11.92
C LEU A 150 4.15 -2.60 -12.32
N PRO A 151 4.53 -2.70 -13.61
CA PRO A 151 5.92 -2.94 -13.99
C PRO A 151 6.88 -1.83 -13.54
N ALA A 152 6.41 -0.58 -13.50
CA ALA A 152 7.22 0.57 -13.09
C ALA A 152 7.70 0.48 -11.63
N GLN A 153 7.06 -0.35 -10.79
CA GLN A 153 7.53 -0.65 -9.45
C GLN A 153 8.90 -1.35 -9.50
N CYS A 154 9.07 -2.33 -10.39
CA CYS A 154 10.33 -3.05 -10.53
C CYS A 154 11.42 -2.19 -11.18
N HIS A 155 11.11 -1.38 -12.20
CA HIS A 155 12.09 -0.64 -12.99
C HIS A 155 12.43 0.74 -12.42
N ASN A 156 12.93 0.77 -11.17
CA ASN A 156 13.33 2.00 -10.50
C ASN A 156 14.77 1.93 -9.98
N THR A 157 15.55 3.01 -10.14
CA THR A 157 16.95 3.09 -9.71
C THR A 157 17.15 3.13 -8.19
N PHE A 158 16.09 3.35 -7.42
CA PHE A 158 16.14 3.31 -5.96
C PHE A 158 16.00 1.91 -5.37
N ASN A 159 15.61 0.92 -6.19
CA ASN A 159 15.60 -0.48 -5.80
C ASN A 159 17.04 -0.95 -5.56
N PHE A 160 17.24 -1.87 -4.61
CA PHE A 160 18.53 -2.50 -4.39
C PHE A 160 18.92 -3.39 -5.56
N THR A 161 17.99 -4.27 -5.95
CA THR A 161 18.17 -5.19 -7.06
C THR A 161 16.86 -5.32 -7.82
N VAL A 162 16.96 -5.51 -9.13
CA VAL A 162 15.82 -5.74 -10.02
C VAL A 162 16.16 -6.92 -10.91
N GLY A 163 15.16 -7.74 -11.23
CA GLY A 163 15.30 -8.73 -12.28
C GLY A 163 14.02 -8.90 -13.08
N ASP A 164 14.20 -8.98 -14.39
CA ASP A 164 13.13 -9.28 -15.33
C ASP A 164 13.10 -10.78 -15.64
N LEU A 165 11.89 -11.30 -15.78
CA LEU A 165 11.60 -12.64 -16.26
C LEU A 165 10.94 -12.55 -17.66
N PRO A 166 10.83 -13.67 -18.40
CA PRO A 166 10.51 -13.65 -19.83
C PRO A 166 9.26 -12.84 -20.16
N GLN A 167 9.47 -11.82 -20.99
CA GLN A 167 8.44 -10.96 -21.58
C GLN A 167 8.12 -11.53 -22.96
N ASP A 168 7.00 -12.22 -23.12
CA ASP A 168 6.61 -12.84 -24.41
C ASP A 168 5.38 -12.16 -25.05
N GLY A 169 5.05 -10.95 -24.57
CA GLY A 169 3.90 -10.17 -25.02
C GLY A 169 2.56 -10.65 -24.50
N ASN A 170 2.49 -11.84 -23.87
CA ASN A 170 1.30 -12.34 -23.18
C ASN A 170 1.46 -12.36 -21.66
N ARG A 171 2.71 -12.41 -21.17
CA ARG A 171 3.05 -12.24 -19.76
C ARG A 171 4.16 -11.22 -19.59
N THR A 172 4.08 -10.53 -18.46
CA THR A 172 5.10 -9.65 -17.92
C THR A 172 5.38 -10.09 -16.50
N GLU A 173 6.64 -10.34 -16.17
CA GLU A 173 7.04 -10.76 -14.85
C GLU A 173 8.34 -10.07 -14.45
N CYS A 174 8.35 -9.50 -13.25
CA CYS A 174 9.51 -8.85 -12.68
C CYS A 174 9.56 -9.07 -11.17
N TRP A 175 10.75 -8.93 -10.60
CA TRP A 175 10.96 -8.94 -9.17
C TRP A 175 11.95 -7.86 -8.79
N MET A 176 11.89 -7.42 -7.54
CA MET A 176 12.80 -6.43 -7.01
C MET A 176 13.06 -6.64 -5.53
N THR A 177 14.16 -6.10 -5.05
CA THR A 177 14.35 -5.75 -3.65
C THR A 177 14.46 -4.25 -3.49
N SER A 178 13.80 -3.66 -2.49
CA SER A 178 13.77 -2.21 -2.29
C SER A 178 13.84 -1.84 -0.80
N PRO A 179 14.48 -0.72 -0.44
CA PRO A 179 14.41 -0.20 0.92
C PRO A 179 13.02 0.37 1.21
N ILE A 180 12.45 0.01 2.36
CA ILE A 180 11.25 0.62 2.93
C ILE A 180 11.60 1.17 4.31
N LYS A 181 11.46 2.49 4.47
CA LYS A 181 11.62 3.15 5.76
C LYS A 181 10.28 3.21 6.46
N VAL A 182 10.28 3.03 7.78
CA VAL A 182 9.09 3.16 8.61
C VAL A 182 9.23 4.39 9.48
N ALA A 183 8.34 5.36 9.30
CA ALA A 183 8.30 6.55 10.14
C ALA A 183 6.84 6.90 10.42
N ASN A 184 6.51 7.18 11.69
CA ASN A 184 5.15 7.54 12.12
C ASN A 184 4.07 6.55 11.64
N ASN A 185 4.34 5.24 11.68
CA ASN A 185 3.48 4.19 11.16
C ASN A 185 3.10 4.38 9.69
N LEU A 186 4.04 4.83 8.87
CA LEU A 186 3.92 4.94 7.42
C LEU A 186 5.11 4.24 6.76
N PHE A 187 4.85 3.61 5.62
CA PHE A 187 5.87 3.08 4.74
C PHE A 187 6.33 4.15 3.75
N LEU A 188 7.64 4.37 3.70
CA LEU A 188 8.30 5.39 2.90
C LEU A 188 9.34 4.75 1.99
N THR A 189 9.28 5.06 0.70
CA THR A 189 10.25 4.66 -0.31
C THR A 189 10.44 5.77 -1.34
N SER A 190 11.64 5.83 -1.92
CA SER A 190 11.95 6.76 -3.01
C SER A 190 11.43 6.28 -4.38
N ASN A 191 10.98 5.02 -4.46
CA ASN A 191 10.32 4.48 -5.64
C ASN A 191 8.86 4.96 -5.68
N GLN A 192 8.55 5.94 -6.53
CA GLN A 192 7.23 6.58 -6.58
C GLN A 192 6.09 5.61 -6.93
N ALA A 193 6.33 4.67 -7.85
CA ALA A 193 5.32 3.67 -8.22
C ALA A 193 5.00 2.74 -7.05
N LEU A 194 6.03 2.30 -6.33
CA LEU A 194 5.88 1.50 -5.11
C LEU A 194 5.24 2.30 -3.97
N GLN A 195 5.62 3.58 -3.83
CA GLN A 195 5.07 4.47 -2.79
C GLN A 195 3.55 4.58 -2.90
N GLY A 196 2.99 4.69 -4.11
CA GLY A 196 1.54 4.77 -4.32
C GLY A 196 0.76 3.63 -3.66
N MET A 197 1.27 2.39 -3.79
CA MET A 197 0.71 1.22 -3.12
C MET A 197 0.99 1.23 -1.61
N MET A 198 2.24 1.50 -1.21
CA MET A 198 2.68 1.49 0.19
C MET A 198 2.03 2.58 1.05
N SER A 199 1.47 3.62 0.43
CA SER A 199 0.65 4.65 1.10
C SER A 199 -0.84 4.57 0.75
N SER A 200 -1.32 3.46 0.18
CA SER A 200 -2.74 3.32 -0.15
C SER A 200 -3.60 3.53 1.09
N PRO A 201 -4.47 4.57 1.11
CA PRO A 201 -5.30 4.87 2.28
C PRO A 201 -6.34 3.78 2.55
N LEU A 202 -6.59 2.89 1.58
CA LEU A 202 -7.62 1.87 1.61
C LEU A 202 -7.24 0.70 2.52
N PHE A 203 -5.96 0.31 2.56
CA PHE A 203 -5.54 -0.90 3.25
C PHE A 203 -4.28 -0.76 4.11
N ILE A 204 -3.35 0.16 3.81
CA ILE A 204 -2.12 0.28 4.60
C ILE A 204 -2.36 0.94 5.97
N PRO A 205 -2.87 2.19 6.07
CA PRO A 205 -3.11 2.80 7.38
C PRO A 205 -4.03 1.97 8.30
N PRO A 206 -5.15 1.38 7.81
CA PRO A 206 -5.97 0.49 8.64
C PRO A 206 -5.22 -0.74 9.15
N ALA A 207 -4.38 -1.37 8.31
CA ALA A 207 -3.57 -2.50 8.73
C ALA A 207 -2.52 -2.10 9.78
N LEU A 208 -1.82 -0.99 9.58
CA LEU A 208 -0.81 -0.50 10.52
C LEU A 208 -1.43 -0.06 11.85
N GLN A 209 -2.61 0.56 11.83
CA GLN A 209 -3.37 0.87 13.03
C GLN A 209 -3.73 -0.41 13.79
N ARG A 210 -4.18 -1.45 13.08
CA ARG A 210 -4.50 -2.75 13.69
C ARG A 210 -3.28 -3.41 14.31
N LEU A 211 -2.13 -3.39 13.63
CA LEU A 211 -0.87 -3.87 14.19
C LEU A 211 -0.49 -3.14 15.49
N GLY A 212 -0.63 -1.81 15.51
CA GLY A 212 -0.39 -1.00 16.70
C GLY A 212 -1.32 -1.37 17.86
N MET A 213 -2.59 -1.64 17.59
CA MET A 213 -3.54 -2.13 18.61
C MET A 213 -3.19 -3.53 19.13
N MET A 214 -2.57 -4.38 18.30
CA MET A 214 -2.06 -5.70 18.70
C MET A 214 -0.75 -5.63 19.49
N GLY A 215 -0.17 -4.44 19.65
CA GLY A 215 1.10 -4.23 20.37
C GLY A 215 2.34 -4.61 19.56
N PHE A 216 2.19 -4.88 18.26
CA PHE A 216 3.33 -5.18 17.39
C PHE A 216 4.09 -3.90 17.04
N GLN A 217 5.41 -3.96 17.17
CA GLN A 217 6.30 -2.85 16.82
C GLN A 217 6.92 -3.09 15.45
N LEU A 218 6.74 -2.14 14.54
CA LEU A 218 7.41 -2.15 13.24
C LEU A 218 8.86 -1.72 13.41
N PRO A 219 9.82 -2.42 12.76
CA PRO A 219 11.19 -1.95 12.70
C PRO A 219 11.27 -0.65 11.88
N PRO A 220 12.26 0.22 12.12
CA PRO A 220 12.42 1.49 11.39
C PRO A 220 12.77 1.30 9.90
N VAL A 221 13.22 0.10 9.53
CA VAL A 221 13.54 -0.28 8.15
C VAL A 221 13.06 -1.70 7.89
N LEU A 222 12.55 -1.91 6.68
CA LEU A 222 12.24 -3.20 6.08
C LEU A 222 12.90 -3.27 4.69
N VAL A 223 13.22 -4.48 4.24
CA VAL A 223 13.57 -4.72 2.83
C VAL A 223 12.38 -5.36 2.16
N ASP A 224 11.80 -4.68 1.18
CA ASP A 224 10.74 -5.25 0.34
C ASP A 224 11.36 -6.25 -0.62
N ALA A 225 10.91 -7.50 -0.58
CA ALA A 225 11.16 -8.51 -1.58
C ALA A 225 9.86 -8.72 -2.37
N ALA A 226 9.81 -8.15 -3.56
CA ALA A 226 8.59 -8.05 -4.34
C ALA A 226 8.65 -8.90 -5.61
N TRP A 227 7.50 -9.45 -5.98
CA TRP A 227 7.28 -10.15 -7.22
C TRP A 227 5.97 -9.70 -7.85
N THR A 228 6.04 -9.31 -9.12
CA THR A 228 4.90 -8.84 -9.91
C THR A 228 4.79 -9.69 -11.16
N ARG A 229 3.59 -10.24 -11.38
CA ARG A 229 3.24 -10.98 -12.59
C ARG A 229 1.93 -10.46 -13.16
N ILE A 230 1.94 -10.16 -14.45
CA ILE A 230 0.79 -9.74 -15.24
C ILE A 230 0.67 -10.71 -16.42
N GLU A 231 -0.52 -11.20 -16.70
CA GLU A 231 -0.79 -12.14 -17.77
C GLU A 231 -2.11 -11.75 -18.46
N LYS A 232 -2.18 -11.90 -19.79
CA LYS A 232 -3.46 -11.71 -20.49
C LYS A 232 -4.48 -12.73 -20.00
N SER A 233 -5.70 -12.27 -19.75
CA SER A 233 -6.78 -13.14 -19.29
C SER A 233 -7.03 -14.26 -20.31
N LYS A 234 -7.29 -15.47 -19.82
CA LYS A 234 -7.70 -16.61 -20.66
C LYS A 234 -8.97 -16.34 -21.46
N SER A 235 -9.82 -15.43 -20.97
CA SER A 235 -11.05 -14.99 -21.65
C SER A 235 -10.77 -14.09 -22.87
N GLY A 236 -9.54 -13.62 -23.04
CA GLY A 236 -9.14 -12.67 -24.08
C GLY A 236 -9.57 -11.22 -23.80
N LYS A 237 -10.28 -10.96 -22.70
CA LYS A 237 -10.69 -9.62 -22.27
C LYS A 237 -9.92 -9.23 -21.01
N GLY A 238 -9.00 -8.28 -21.16
CA GLY A 238 -8.23 -7.75 -20.04
C GLY A 238 -7.03 -8.60 -19.61
N VAL A 239 -6.57 -8.34 -18.41
CA VAL A 239 -5.36 -8.91 -17.80
C VAL A 239 -5.65 -9.38 -16.38
N ASP A 240 -4.96 -10.44 -15.98
CA ASP A 240 -4.91 -10.92 -14.61
C ASP A 240 -3.53 -10.61 -14.04
N PHE A 241 -3.46 -10.12 -12.80
CA PHE A 241 -2.18 -9.87 -12.15
C PHE A 241 -2.10 -10.50 -10.76
N ALA A 242 -0.87 -10.62 -10.27
CA ALA A 242 -0.56 -10.82 -8.87
C ALA A 242 0.71 -10.04 -8.50
N THR A 243 0.66 -9.30 -7.39
CA THR A 243 1.82 -8.66 -6.77
C THR A 243 1.95 -9.18 -5.34
N ILE A 244 3.12 -9.69 -4.99
CA ILE A 244 3.42 -10.17 -3.65
C ILE A 244 4.63 -9.39 -3.14
N HIS A 245 4.40 -8.53 -2.16
CA HIS A 245 5.43 -7.78 -1.46
C HIS A 245 5.68 -8.42 -0.11
N THR A 246 6.89 -8.90 0.12
CA THR A 246 7.31 -9.45 1.42
C THR A 246 8.30 -8.49 2.04
N LEU A 247 7.84 -7.67 2.98
CA LEU A 247 8.67 -6.75 3.76
C LEU A 247 9.38 -7.52 4.86
N ILE A 248 10.69 -7.65 4.76
CA ILE A 248 11.51 -8.47 5.66
C ILE A 248 12.28 -7.57 6.61
N SER A 249 12.21 -7.86 7.90
CA SER A 249 12.93 -7.11 8.93
C SER A 249 14.40 -7.50 8.99
N PRO A 250 15.34 -6.55 8.87
CA PRO A 250 16.74 -6.78 9.17
C PRO A 250 17.06 -6.71 10.66
N ALA A 251 16.06 -6.51 11.52
CA ALA A 251 16.29 -6.41 12.95
C ALA A 251 16.88 -7.72 13.49
N LEU A 252 17.91 -7.57 14.32
CA LEU A 252 18.51 -8.68 15.04
C LEU A 252 17.51 -9.22 16.07
N PRO A 253 17.48 -10.55 16.29
CA PRO A 253 16.61 -11.17 17.26
C PRO A 253 16.97 -10.70 18.68
N GLY A 254 15.95 -10.50 19.50
CA GLY A 254 16.11 -10.12 20.91
C GLY A 254 15.04 -9.13 21.40
N PRO A 255 15.05 -8.83 22.70
CA PRO A 255 14.00 -8.03 23.36
C PRO A 255 13.95 -6.56 22.90
N LYS A 256 14.95 -6.11 22.16
CA LYS A 256 14.99 -4.82 21.48
C LYS A 256 15.39 -5.06 20.03
N ALA A 257 14.40 -5.13 19.14
CA ALA A 257 14.61 -5.26 17.70
C ALA A 257 15.54 -4.14 17.22
N THR A 258 16.81 -4.49 16.99
CA THR A 258 17.85 -3.53 16.64
C THR A 258 18.20 -3.73 15.18
N VAL A 259 18.00 -2.69 14.37
CA VAL A 259 18.38 -2.71 12.95
C VAL A 259 19.86 -2.38 12.82
N PRO A 260 20.65 -3.19 12.09
CA PRO A 260 22.07 -2.93 11.89
C PRO A 260 22.30 -1.74 10.94
N GLY A 261 23.40 -1.02 11.16
CA GLY A 261 23.74 0.17 10.37
C GLY A 261 22.86 1.38 10.67
N SER A 262 23.26 2.54 10.13
CA SER A 262 22.48 3.76 10.24
C SER A 262 21.34 3.79 9.21
N PRO A 263 20.24 4.55 9.42
CA PRO A 263 19.11 4.62 8.50
C PRO A 263 19.45 5.03 7.05
N GLU A 264 20.54 5.78 6.83
CA GLU A 264 21.05 6.19 5.53
C GLU A 264 21.69 5.05 4.74
N ASN A 265 22.25 4.05 5.44
CA ASN A 265 22.88 2.87 4.83
C ASN A 265 21.85 1.99 4.11
N TRP A 266 20.57 2.05 4.52
CA TRP A 266 19.46 1.33 3.92
C TRP A 266 18.94 2.03 2.66
N SER A 267 19.82 2.16 1.66
CA SER A 267 19.55 2.68 0.33
C SER A 267 20.52 2.07 -0.67
N HIS A 268 20.16 2.04 -1.97
CA HIS A 268 21.02 1.46 -3.01
C HIS A 268 22.44 2.06 -2.99
N GLY A 269 22.57 3.38 -2.78
CA GLY A 269 23.88 4.03 -2.63
C GLY A 269 24.53 3.79 -1.27
N GLY A 270 23.77 3.90 -0.19
CA GLY A 270 24.30 3.82 1.17
C GLY A 270 24.77 2.41 1.60
N MET A 271 24.26 1.35 0.97
CA MET A 271 24.66 -0.01 1.32
C MET A 271 26.11 -0.34 0.92
N ALA A 272 26.69 0.42 -0.03
CA ALA A 272 28.06 0.21 -0.49
C ALA A 272 29.09 0.36 0.65
N ASP A 273 28.82 1.24 1.60
CA ASP A 273 29.70 1.53 2.75
C ASP A 273 29.31 0.73 4.01
N ALA A 274 28.31 -0.16 3.91
CA ALA A 274 27.77 -0.91 5.05
C ALA A 274 27.67 -2.41 4.72
N PRO A 275 28.74 -3.19 4.93
CA PRO A 275 28.78 -4.61 4.56
C PRO A 275 27.65 -5.46 5.16
N VAL A 276 27.22 -5.13 6.38
CA VAL A 276 26.10 -5.83 7.04
C VAL A 276 24.76 -5.60 6.32
N VAL A 277 24.56 -4.42 5.75
CA VAL A 277 23.36 -4.08 4.97
C VAL A 277 23.42 -4.80 3.62
N ALA A 278 24.57 -4.71 2.94
CA ALA A 278 24.80 -5.38 1.67
C ALA A 278 24.63 -6.92 1.79
N ASP A 279 25.11 -7.53 2.88
CA ASP A 279 24.91 -8.96 3.16
C ASP A 279 23.43 -9.31 3.31
N PHE A 280 22.69 -8.54 4.11
CA PHE A 280 21.27 -8.78 4.32
C PHE A 280 20.46 -8.66 3.02
N VAL A 281 20.73 -7.62 2.23
CA VAL A 281 20.12 -7.42 0.91
C VAL A 281 20.49 -8.58 -0.03
N GLY A 282 21.76 -8.99 -0.07
CA GLY A 282 22.21 -10.11 -0.92
C GLY A 282 21.58 -11.46 -0.54
N ARG A 283 21.38 -11.73 0.77
CA ARG A 283 20.62 -12.89 1.24
C ARG A 283 19.15 -12.80 0.85
N THR A 284 18.56 -11.60 0.90
CA THR A 284 17.17 -11.36 0.51
C THR A 284 16.97 -11.59 -0.98
N ASP A 285 17.88 -11.10 -1.81
CA ASP A 285 17.89 -11.36 -3.26
C ASP A 285 17.99 -12.84 -3.58
N SER A 286 18.91 -13.54 -2.90
CA SER A 286 19.15 -14.97 -3.10
C SER A 286 17.92 -15.79 -2.70
N TRP A 287 17.32 -15.45 -1.56
CA TRP A 287 16.07 -16.04 -1.11
C TRP A 287 14.94 -15.80 -2.10
N LEU A 288 14.69 -14.55 -2.50
CA LEU A 288 13.62 -14.19 -3.43
C LEU A 288 13.78 -14.93 -4.75
N LYS A 289 14.99 -14.97 -5.33
CA LYS A 289 15.28 -15.75 -6.55
C LYS A 289 14.93 -17.23 -6.40
N GLY A 290 15.26 -17.83 -5.26
CA GLY A 290 14.87 -19.21 -4.92
C GLY A 290 13.36 -19.37 -4.70
N TRP A 291 12.67 -18.32 -4.28
CA TRP A 291 11.23 -18.27 -4.01
C TRP A 291 10.38 -18.12 -5.29
N LEU A 292 10.90 -17.43 -6.32
CA LEU A 292 10.19 -17.16 -7.58
C LEU A 292 9.51 -18.39 -8.23
N PRO A 293 10.12 -19.59 -8.29
CA PRO A 293 9.46 -20.76 -8.85
C PRO A 293 8.21 -21.18 -8.06
N TYR A 294 8.18 -20.97 -6.75
CA TYR A 294 7.03 -21.29 -5.90
C TYR A 294 5.90 -20.28 -6.10
N LEU A 295 6.22 -18.97 -6.15
CA LEU A 295 5.24 -17.94 -6.51
C LEU A 295 4.61 -18.18 -7.89
N ARG A 296 5.41 -18.63 -8.87
CA ARG A 296 4.90 -19.01 -10.19
C ARG A 296 3.99 -20.22 -10.16
N LYS A 297 4.33 -21.27 -9.41
CA LYS A 297 3.46 -22.46 -9.24
C LYS A 297 2.18 -22.09 -8.49
N SER A 298 2.28 -21.24 -7.48
CA SER A 298 1.14 -20.84 -6.66
C SER A 298 0.13 -20.00 -7.45
N TYR A 299 0.63 -19.11 -8.30
CA TYR A 299 -0.21 -18.32 -9.22
C TYR A 299 -1.05 -19.21 -10.13
N LYS A 300 -0.50 -20.34 -10.56
CA LYS A 300 -1.19 -21.32 -11.40
C LYS A 300 -2.05 -22.32 -10.61
N GLY A 301 -1.99 -22.30 -9.28
CA GLY A 301 -2.63 -23.29 -8.42
C GLY A 301 -2.00 -24.70 -8.52
N GLU A 302 -0.73 -24.78 -8.89
CA GLU A 302 0.00 -26.03 -9.12
C GLU A 302 0.74 -26.55 -7.88
N MET A 303 0.64 -25.88 -6.72
CA MET A 303 1.28 -26.39 -5.50
C MET A 303 0.35 -27.32 -4.74
N ASP A 304 0.95 -28.35 -4.17
CA ASP A 304 0.28 -29.27 -3.27
C ASP A 304 0.39 -28.73 -1.83
N SER A 305 -0.74 -28.33 -1.25
CA SER A 305 -0.80 -27.82 0.12
C SER A 305 -0.51 -28.88 1.18
N SER A 306 -0.50 -30.17 0.82
CA SER A 306 -0.11 -31.26 1.71
C SER A 306 1.40 -31.46 1.81
N ILE A 307 2.17 -30.90 0.87
CA ILE A 307 3.62 -31.02 0.83
C ILE A 307 4.25 -29.76 1.44
N PRO A 308 4.98 -29.87 2.56
CA PRO A 308 5.65 -28.72 3.15
C PRO A 308 6.71 -28.16 2.20
N LEU A 309 6.82 -26.83 2.16
CA LEU A 309 7.85 -26.16 1.38
C LEU A 309 9.24 -26.50 1.90
N PRO A 310 10.25 -26.69 1.04
CA PRO A 310 11.60 -27.02 1.48
C PRO A 310 12.14 -25.99 2.49
N PRO A 311 12.59 -26.40 3.69
CA PRO A 311 12.96 -25.48 4.77
C PRO A 311 14.01 -24.45 4.35
N GLY A 312 15.03 -24.87 3.59
CA GLY A 312 16.11 -23.99 3.14
C GLY A 312 15.69 -22.90 2.16
N ILE A 313 14.48 -22.98 1.57
CA ILE A 313 13.93 -21.98 0.67
C ILE A 313 12.78 -21.21 1.34
N ALA A 314 12.06 -21.84 2.28
CA ALA A 314 11.00 -21.18 3.04
C ALA A 314 11.52 -20.15 4.04
N VAL A 315 12.74 -20.33 4.57
CA VAL A 315 13.36 -19.41 5.54
C VAL A 315 13.89 -18.17 4.82
N ASP A 316 13.18 -17.05 4.97
CA ASP A 316 13.67 -15.73 4.57
C ASP A 316 14.68 -15.16 5.58
N PRO A 317 15.50 -14.17 5.19
CA PRO A 317 16.56 -13.62 6.05
C PRO A 317 16.12 -12.96 7.36
N GLY A 318 14.83 -12.62 7.50
CA GLY A 318 14.27 -12.03 8.71
C GLY A 318 13.61 -13.05 9.64
N PHE A 319 13.58 -14.33 9.27
CA PHE A 319 13.05 -15.40 10.11
C PHE A 319 14.11 -15.87 11.11
N HIS A 320 13.78 -15.82 12.40
CA HIS A 320 14.55 -16.45 13.47
C HIS A 320 13.68 -17.51 14.16
N SER A 321 14.30 -18.63 14.55
CA SER A 321 13.62 -19.82 15.09
C SER A 321 13.67 -19.92 16.60
#